data_AF-A0A4S3MR50-F1
#
_entry.id   AF-A0A4S3MR50-F1
#
_cell.length_a   1.000
_cell.length_b   1.000
_cell.length_c   1.000
_cell.angle_alpha   90.00
_cell.angle_beta   90.00
_cell.angle_gamma   90.00
#
_symmetry.space_group_name_H-M   'P 1'
#
loop_
_entity.id
_entity.type
_entity.pdbx_description
1 polymer ?
#
loop_
_entity_poly.entity_id
_entity_poly.type
_entity_poly.pdbx_seq_one_letter_code
_entity_poly.pdbx_strand_id
1 'polypeptide(L)'
;MPDWLTPTPPPGTWPRPPAALPHVRLDEPPQGARVCVAGLVLVRQRPGTAKGVIFLTLEDETGVANVVVWAKTYERFRRAVIAGRMLRVTGRLQREAGVVHVVAEVIEDISHMLDRLLDPSFRHDGTRAADQP
;
A
#
# COMPACT_ATOMS: atom_id res chain seq x y z
N MET A 1 -2.44 -26.05 -10.67
CA MET A 1 -2.38 -26.22 -9.20
C MET A 1 -3.80 -26.03 -8.67
N PRO A 2 -4.31 -26.84 -7.72
CA PRO A 2 -5.73 -26.82 -7.38
C PRO A 2 -6.09 -25.75 -6.31
N ASP A 3 -7.22 -25.08 -6.52
CA ASP A 3 -7.72 -23.86 -5.84
C ASP A 3 -8.06 -23.96 -4.33
N TRP A 4 -7.78 -25.07 -3.64
CA TRP A 4 -8.30 -25.32 -2.28
C TRP A 4 -7.34 -24.97 -1.12
N LEU A 5 -6.13 -24.47 -1.39
CA LEU A 5 -5.13 -24.16 -0.35
C LEU A 5 -5.23 -22.73 0.23
N THR A 6 -6.14 -21.89 -0.27
CA THR A 6 -6.39 -20.54 0.25
C THR A 6 -7.87 -20.38 0.58
N PRO A 7 -8.26 -20.27 1.87
CA PRO A 7 -9.65 -19.97 2.20
C PRO A 7 -10.04 -18.63 1.57
N THR A 8 -10.96 -18.64 0.60
CA THR A 8 -11.54 -17.41 0.07
C THR A 8 -12.27 -16.72 1.23
N PRO A 9 -11.88 -15.50 1.62
CA PRO A 9 -12.57 -14.79 2.68
C PRO A 9 -14.04 -14.61 2.30
N PRO A 10 -14.99 -14.72 3.25
CA PRO A 10 -16.39 -14.54 2.95
C PRO A 10 -16.64 -13.18 2.26
N PRO A 11 -17.55 -13.12 1.27
CA PRO A 11 -17.83 -11.89 0.54
C PRO A 11 -18.15 -10.75 1.51
N GLY A 12 -17.42 -9.65 1.41
CA GLY A 12 -17.57 -8.47 2.27
C GLY A 12 -16.56 -8.34 3.43
N THR A 13 -15.71 -9.33 3.69
CA THR A 13 -14.64 -9.21 4.71
C THR A 13 -13.29 -8.85 4.09
N TRP A 14 -13.02 -7.55 3.95
CA TRP A 14 -11.71 -7.02 3.55
C TRP A 14 -10.95 -6.44 4.77
N PRO A 15 -9.61 -6.56 4.81
CA PRO A 15 -8.76 -6.04 5.89
C PRO A 15 -9.00 -4.56 6.22
N ARG A 16 -9.35 -4.26 7.48
CA ARG A 16 -9.53 -2.89 7.95
C ARG A 16 -8.23 -2.34 8.55
N PRO A 17 -7.97 -1.02 8.46
CA PRO A 17 -6.85 -0.41 9.18
C PRO A 17 -6.84 -0.83 10.65
N PRO A 18 -5.68 -1.21 11.22
CA PRO A 18 -4.33 -1.04 10.66
C PRO A 18 -3.84 -2.19 9.75
N ALA A 19 -4.66 -3.22 9.49
CA ALA A 19 -4.29 -4.32 8.60
C ALA A 19 -4.28 -3.86 7.14
N ALA A 20 -3.22 -4.19 6.42
CA ALA A 20 -3.08 -3.84 5.02
C ALA A 20 -4.00 -4.69 4.13
N LEU A 21 -4.69 -4.03 3.22
CA LEU A 21 -5.48 -4.59 2.13
C LEU A 21 -4.54 -4.79 0.93
N PRO A 22 -4.37 -6.03 0.44
CA PRO A 22 -3.57 -6.29 -0.76
C PRO A 22 -4.14 -5.58 -2.00
N HIS A 23 -3.28 -5.19 -2.94
CA HIS A 23 -3.68 -4.50 -4.16
C HIS A 23 -4.82 -5.20 -4.92
N VAL A 24 -4.74 -6.53 -5.11
CA VAL A 24 -5.76 -7.31 -5.85
C VAL A 24 -7.17 -7.21 -5.25
N ARG A 25 -7.29 -6.77 -3.99
CA ARG A 25 -8.56 -6.64 -3.28
C ARG A 25 -9.04 -5.19 -3.15
N LEU A 26 -8.35 -4.22 -3.76
CA LEU A 26 -8.71 -2.79 -3.68
C LEU A 26 -10.07 -2.46 -4.30
N ASP A 27 -10.61 -3.34 -5.13
CA ASP A 27 -11.94 -3.17 -5.72
C ASP A 27 -13.10 -3.58 -4.79
N GLU A 28 -12.83 -4.35 -3.73
CA GLU A 28 -13.88 -4.83 -2.81
C GLU A 28 -14.50 -3.72 -1.93
N PRO A 29 -13.72 -2.80 -1.31
CA PRO A 29 -14.29 -1.79 -0.43
C PRO A 29 -15.10 -0.74 -1.21
N PRO A 30 -16.19 -0.20 -0.65
CA PRO A 30 -16.96 0.86 -1.32
C PRO A 30 -16.15 2.17 -1.50
N GLN A 31 -16.58 3.04 -2.41
CA GLN A 31 -16.01 4.39 -2.59
C GLN A 31 -15.97 5.13 -1.24
N GLY A 32 -14.85 5.80 -0.95
CA GLY A 32 -14.65 6.55 0.30
C GLY A 32 -14.36 5.69 1.53
N ALA A 33 -14.34 4.36 1.40
CA ALA A 33 -13.95 3.45 2.47
C ALA A 33 -12.52 3.75 2.93
N ARG A 34 -12.33 3.69 4.25
CA ARG A 34 -11.02 3.87 4.86
C ARG A 34 -10.26 2.55 4.84
N VAL A 35 -9.15 2.51 4.12
CA VAL A 35 -8.30 1.32 3.90
C VAL A 35 -6.88 1.60 4.36
N CYS A 36 -6.11 0.53 4.54
CA CYS A 36 -4.68 0.60 4.74
C CYS A 36 -4.01 -0.20 3.62
N VAL A 37 -2.98 0.32 2.99
CA VAL A 37 -2.12 -0.40 2.04
C VAL A 37 -0.68 -0.34 2.54
N ALA A 38 0.13 -1.34 2.20
CA ALA A 38 1.55 -1.34 2.52
C ALA A 38 2.34 -1.89 1.33
N GLY A 39 3.48 -1.28 1.02
CA GLY A 39 4.27 -1.69 -0.13
C GLY A 39 5.59 -0.94 -0.27
N LEU A 40 6.41 -1.43 -1.20
CA LEU A 40 7.65 -0.77 -1.62
C LEU A 40 7.32 0.47 -2.42
N VAL A 41 8.03 1.57 -2.17
CA VAL A 41 7.81 2.80 -2.94
C VAL A 41 8.57 2.73 -4.26
N LEU A 42 7.84 2.61 -5.37
CA LEU A 42 8.44 2.60 -6.71
C LEU A 42 8.68 4.01 -7.23
N VAL A 43 7.66 4.86 -7.16
CA VAL A 43 7.62 6.15 -7.84
C VAL A 43 7.11 7.24 -6.91
N ARG A 44 7.70 8.42 -7.03
CA ARG A 44 7.25 9.67 -6.41
C ARG A 44 7.14 10.73 -7.48
N GLN A 45 5.95 11.25 -7.71
CA GLN A 45 5.72 12.31 -8.68
C GLN A 45 5.12 13.53 -7.99
N ARG A 46 5.68 14.70 -8.30
CA ARG A 46 5.13 15.99 -7.87
C ARG A 46 4.97 16.87 -9.11
N PRO A 47 3.84 16.76 -9.83
CA PRO A 47 3.62 17.57 -11.03
C PRO A 47 3.65 19.06 -10.68
N GLY A 48 4.38 19.86 -11.46
CA GLY A 48 4.54 21.31 -11.20
C GLY A 48 3.21 22.08 -11.20
N THR A 49 2.19 21.55 -11.87
CA THR A 49 0.86 22.17 -12.03
C THR A 49 -0.14 21.77 -10.93
N ALA A 50 0.14 20.74 -10.12
CA ALA A 50 -0.86 20.08 -9.28
C ALA A 50 -0.92 20.62 -7.84
N LYS A 51 -0.91 21.94 -7.61
CA LYS A 51 -1.13 22.59 -6.28
C LYS A 51 -0.47 21.90 -5.06
N GLY A 52 0.75 21.36 -5.22
CA GLY A 52 1.46 20.68 -4.13
C GLY A 52 1.03 19.24 -3.83
N VAL A 53 0.24 18.60 -4.69
CA VAL A 53 -0.08 17.16 -4.64
C VAL A 53 1.15 16.33 -5.00
N ILE A 54 1.31 15.23 -4.28
CA ILE A 54 2.31 14.20 -4.56
C ILE A 54 1.58 12.90 -4.85
N PHE A 55 2.02 12.19 -5.88
CA PHE A 55 1.59 10.84 -6.20
C PHE A 55 2.68 9.86 -5.79
N LEU A 56 2.31 8.82 -5.04
CA LEU A 56 3.19 7.70 -4.72
C LEU A 56 2.62 6.43 -5.38
N THR A 57 3.50 5.60 -5.90
CA THR A 57 3.16 4.24 -6.34
C THR A 57 3.79 3.26 -5.38
N LEU A 58 2.95 2.46 -4.72
CA LEU A 58 3.39 1.40 -3.80
C LEU A 58 3.19 0.04 -4.46
N GLU A 59 4.17 -0.85 -4.37
CA GLU A 59 4.10 -2.22 -4.89
C GLU A 59 3.98 -3.22 -3.75
N ASP A 60 3.05 -4.16 -3.90
CA ASP A 60 3.01 -5.44 -3.20
C ASP A 60 3.05 -6.59 -4.21
N GLU A 61 3.09 -7.83 -3.74
CA GLU A 61 3.16 -9.02 -4.59
C GLU A 61 1.94 -9.22 -5.52
N THR A 62 0.86 -8.48 -5.27
CA THR A 62 -0.39 -8.57 -6.02
C THR A 62 -0.61 -7.41 -7.00
N GLY A 63 0.25 -6.38 -6.98
CA GLY A 63 0.26 -5.28 -7.94
C GLY A 63 0.63 -3.92 -7.33
N VAL A 64 0.15 -2.82 -7.94
CA VAL A 64 0.55 -1.45 -7.58
C VAL A 64 -0.61 -0.59 -7.08
N ALA A 65 -0.50 -0.07 -5.85
CA ALA A 65 -1.43 0.88 -5.28
C ALA A 65 -1.01 2.32 -5.58
N ASN A 66 -1.91 3.11 -6.17
CA ASN A 66 -1.71 4.54 -6.39
C ASN A 66 -2.16 5.34 -5.18
N VAL A 67 -1.28 6.12 -4.59
CA VAL A 67 -1.55 6.93 -3.41
C VAL A 67 -1.47 8.41 -3.76
N VAL A 68 -2.49 9.17 -3.37
CA VAL A 68 -2.54 10.62 -3.53
C VAL A 68 -2.26 11.27 -2.17
N VAL A 69 -1.24 12.12 -2.12
CA VAL A 69 -0.84 12.85 -0.90
C VAL A 69 -1.02 14.35 -1.14
N TRP A 70 -2.02 14.92 -0.47
CA TRP A 70 -2.26 16.36 -0.49
C TRP A 70 -1.20 17.12 0.32
N ALA A 71 -0.98 18.40 -0.02
CA ALA A 71 0.05 19.24 0.59
C ALA A 71 0.06 19.20 2.13
N LYS A 72 -1.12 19.31 2.77
CA LYS A 72 -1.25 19.25 4.24
C LYS A 72 -0.81 17.91 4.82
N THR A 73 -1.16 16.80 4.18
CA THR A 73 -0.73 15.45 4.59
C THR A 73 0.78 15.30 4.37
N TYR A 74 1.30 15.78 3.23
CA TYR A 74 2.72 15.76 2.94
C TYR A 74 3.53 16.54 3.98
N GLU A 75 3.12 17.76 4.34
CA GLU A 75 3.79 18.56 5.37
C GLU A 75 3.87 17.80 6.70
N ARG A 76 2.79 17.14 7.10
CA ARG A 76 2.74 16.34 8.33
C ARG A 76 3.65 15.11 8.28
N PHE A 77 3.74 14.43 7.15
CA PHE A 77 4.48 13.17 6.99
C PHE A 77 5.70 13.30 6.07
N ARG A 78 6.29 14.50 6.00
CA ARG A 78 7.31 14.86 5.01
C ARG A 78 8.47 13.88 4.96
N ARG A 79 8.97 13.46 6.12
CA ARG A 79 10.11 12.54 6.21
C ARG A 79 9.78 11.18 5.58
N ALA A 80 8.63 10.60 5.92
CA ALA A 80 8.19 9.32 5.37
C ALA A 80 7.99 9.41 3.85
N VAL A 81 7.32 10.47 3.38
CA VAL A 81 7.06 10.67 1.95
C VAL A 81 8.35 10.82 1.15
N ILE A 82 9.35 11.56 1.65
CA ILE A 82 10.61 11.76 0.93
C ILE A 82 11.51 10.53 0.97
N ALA A 83 11.72 9.94 2.16
CA ALA A 83 12.81 8.99 2.38
C ALA A 83 12.38 7.52 2.51
N GLY A 84 11.11 7.24 2.78
CA GLY A 84 10.65 5.88 3.10
C GLY A 84 10.77 4.92 1.91
N ARG A 85 11.51 3.83 2.04
CA ARG A 85 11.64 2.80 1.02
C ARG A 85 10.43 1.86 1.00
N MET A 86 9.83 1.65 2.17
CA MET A 86 8.58 0.90 2.34
C MET A 86 7.62 1.73 3.20
N LEU A 87 6.39 1.87 2.74
CA LEU A 87 5.39 2.70 3.41
C LEU A 87 4.15 1.88 3.75
N ARG A 88 3.58 2.16 4.91
CA ARG A 88 2.18 1.83 5.22
C ARG A 88 1.36 3.11 5.14
N VAL A 89 0.31 3.09 4.33
CA VAL A 89 -0.56 4.24 4.09
C VAL A 89 -1.98 3.89 4.47
N THR A 90 -2.53 4.59 5.46
CA THR A 90 -3.97 4.57 5.73
C THR A 90 -4.62 5.77 5.07
N GLY A 91 -5.71 5.55 4.34
CA GLY A 91 -6.37 6.57 3.55
C GLY A 91 -7.76 6.16 3.10
N ARG A 92 -8.36 6.98 2.23
CA ARG A 92 -9.69 6.72 1.66
C ARG A 92 -9.60 6.33 0.20
N LEU A 93 -10.36 5.32 -0.19
CA LEU A 93 -10.45 4.92 -1.59
C LEU A 93 -11.23 5.95 -2.41
N GLN A 94 -10.67 6.28 -3.57
CA GLN A 94 -11.30 7.07 -4.61
C GLN A 94 -11.12 6.38 -5.95
N ARG A 95 -12.22 6.14 -6.64
CA ARG A 95 -12.26 5.63 -8.00
C ARG A 95 -12.56 6.77 -8.95
N GLU A 96 -11.71 6.94 -9.95
CA GLU A 96 -11.87 7.94 -11.01
C GLU A 96 -11.35 7.35 -12.32
N ALA A 97 -12.14 7.46 -13.39
CA ALA A 97 -11.79 6.97 -14.73
C ALA A 97 -11.28 5.51 -14.78
N GLY A 98 -11.81 4.63 -13.92
CA GLY A 98 -11.39 3.22 -13.85
C GLY A 98 -10.10 2.95 -13.06
N VAL A 99 -9.50 3.98 -12.46
CA VAL A 99 -8.31 3.85 -11.61
C VAL A 99 -8.69 4.00 -10.15
N VAL A 100 -8.13 3.13 -9.30
CA VAL A 100 -8.28 3.19 -7.85
C VAL A 100 -7.12 3.95 -7.23
N HIS A 101 -7.44 4.99 -6.46
CA HIS A 101 -6.50 5.78 -5.67
C HIS A 101 -6.79 5.66 -4.17
N VAL A 102 -5.73 5.67 -3.36
CA VAL A 102 -5.82 5.84 -1.90
C VAL A 102 -5.42 7.27 -1.57
N VAL A 103 -6.36 8.09 -1.14
CA VAL A 103 -6.07 9.43 -0.63
C VAL A 103 -5.53 9.33 0.79
N ALA A 104 -4.26 9.68 0.98
CA ALA A 104 -3.55 9.45 2.23
C ALA A 104 -4.04 10.35 3.37
N GLU A 105 -4.30 9.73 4.53
CA GLU A 105 -4.60 10.39 5.81
C GLU A 105 -3.45 10.20 6.83
N VAL A 106 -2.85 9.00 6.85
CA VAL A 106 -1.72 8.64 7.71
C VAL A 106 -0.68 7.90 6.87
N ILE A 107 0.59 8.29 7.00
CA ILE A 107 1.71 7.68 6.28
C ILE A 107 2.77 7.30 7.30
N GLU A 108 3.15 6.03 7.30
CA GLU A 108 4.14 5.47 8.20
C GLU A 108 5.30 4.89 7.41
N ASP A 109 6.52 5.28 7.80
CA ASP A 109 7.75 4.71 7.27
C ASP A 109 8.04 3.39 7.98
N ILE A 110 7.85 2.29 7.26
CA ILE A 110 8.10 0.93 7.74
C ILE A 110 9.36 0.33 7.10
N SER A 111 10.27 1.17 6.58
CA SER A 111 11.51 0.72 5.93
C SER A 111 12.40 -0.15 6.82
N HIS A 112 12.30 0.01 8.15
CA HIS A 112 12.99 -0.84 9.12
C HIS A 112 12.59 -2.33 9.01
N MET A 113 11.43 -2.65 8.42
CA MET A 113 11.04 -4.03 8.14
C MET A 113 11.89 -4.64 7.03
N LEU A 114 12.33 -3.85 6.05
CA LEU A 114 13.24 -4.32 5.00
C LEU A 114 14.60 -4.69 5.56
N ASP A 115 15.06 -3.99 6.59
CA ASP A 115 16.35 -4.26 7.22
C ASP A 115 16.36 -5.65 7.88
N ARG A 116 15.18 -6.19 8.26
CA ARG A 116 15.06 -7.57 8.75
C ARG A 116 15.31 -8.61 7.67
N LEU A 117 15.08 -8.31 6.40
CA LEU A 117 15.37 -9.24 5.31
C LEU A 117 16.89 -9.47 5.15
N LEU A 118 17.70 -8.53 5.64
CA LEU A 118 19.16 -8.62 5.64
C LEU A 118 19.71 -9.35 6.86
N ASP A 119 18.89 -9.60 7.88
CA ASP A 119 19.29 -10.33 9.07
C ASP A 119 19.36 -11.84 8.75
N PRO A 120 20.54 -12.47 8.82
CA PRO A 120 20.70 -13.90 8.53
C PRO A 120 19.90 -14.81 9.48
N SER A 121 19.47 -14.30 10.63
CA SER A 121 18.64 -15.00 11.60
C SER A 121 17.13 -14.84 11.34
N PHE A 122 16.74 -14.00 10.38
CA PHE A 122 15.34 -13.77 10.05
C PHE A 122 14.68 -15.03 9.49
N ARG A 123 13.84 -15.66 10.32
CA ARG A 123 12.92 -16.72 9.92
C ARG A 123 11.63 -16.04 9.49
N HIS A 124 11.22 -16.24 8.23
CA HIS A 124 9.87 -15.86 7.81
C HIS A 124 8.90 -16.92 8.35
N ASP A 125 7.86 -16.49 9.07
CA ASP A 125 6.76 -17.37 9.46
C ASP A 125 5.92 -17.68 8.22
N GLY A 126 6.37 -18.64 7.40
CA GLY A 126 5.52 -19.54 6.63
C GLY A 126 4.67 -19.01 5.45
N THR A 127 4.80 -17.77 4.97
CA THR A 127 4.30 -17.44 3.62
C THR A 127 5.34 -17.86 2.59
N ARG A 128 5.08 -18.99 1.92
CA ARG A 128 5.86 -19.44 0.75
C ARG A 128 5.93 -18.27 -0.23
N ALA A 129 7.14 -17.79 -0.51
CA ALA A 129 7.39 -17.03 -1.73
C ALA A 129 6.88 -17.92 -2.87
N ALA A 130 5.86 -17.46 -3.62
CA ALA A 130 5.47 -18.14 -4.84
C ALA A 130 6.73 -18.19 -5.72
N ASP A 131 7.10 -19.40 -6.11
CA ASP A 131 8.33 -19.72 -6.80
C ASP A 131 8.62 -18.72 -7.94
N GLN A 132 9.75 -18.02 -7.85
CA GLN A 132 10.30 -17.31 -9.00
C GLN A 132 10.97 -18.36 -9.91
N PRO A 133 10.76 -18.30 -11.23
CA PRO A 133 11.17 -19.35 -12.17
C PRO A 133 12.69 -19.58 -12.24
#